data_AF-A0AAT9IRZ4-F1
#
_entry.id   AF-A0AAT9IRZ4-F1
#
_cell.length_a   1.000
_cell.length_b   1.000
_cell.length_c   1.000
_cell.angle_alpha   90.00
_cell.angle_beta   90.00
_cell.angle_gamma   90.00
#
_symmetry.space_group_name_H-M   'P 1'
#
loop_
_entity.id
_entity.type
_entity.pdbx_description
1 polymer ?
#
loop_
_entity_poly.entity_id
_entity_poly.type
_entity_poly.pdbx_seq_one_letter_code
_entity_poly.pdbx_strand_id
1 'polypeptide(L)'
;MTMKLIGVLAFALASLATTSATAAQRLMVEKNHSQRLALSGSAGAVIVANPEIADVTIINSRTVYVMGKGYGNSQVTITDRGGRVLFDGEIVVTAVQKGAITVYKGLTPSLMVCSNVCISEEATATNSGSGASPAVLSPAPVTSGAPTIMQVQ
;
A
#
# COMPACT_ATOMS: atom_id res chain seq x y z
N MET A 1 -10.62 40.10 -55.45
CA MET A 1 -9.29 39.47 -55.52
C MET A 1 -8.80 39.28 -54.10
N THR A 2 -8.98 38.05 -53.60
CA THR A 2 -8.85 37.63 -52.21
C THR A 2 -7.43 37.10 -51.90
N MET A 3 -7.07 37.20 -50.61
CA MET A 3 -6.17 36.32 -49.84
C MET A 3 -4.65 36.35 -50.10
N LYS A 4 -3.92 36.83 -49.08
CA LYS A 4 -3.08 35.95 -48.24
C LYS A 4 -2.67 36.67 -46.94
N LEU A 5 -3.48 36.44 -45.90
CA LEU A 5 -2.98 36.26 -44.54
C LEU A 5 -2.02 35.07 -44.56
N ILE A 6 -0.84 35.18 -43.96
CA ILE A 6 -0.08 34.12 -43.27
C ILE A 6 1.21 34.78 -42.81
N GLY A 7 1.53 34.70 -41.51
CA GLY A 7 2.94 34.74 -41.12
C GLY A 7 3.34 35.60 -39.93
N VAL A 8 2.48 35.92 -38.97
CA VAL A 8 2.96 36.26 -37.62
C VAL A 8 1.98 35.70 -36.59
N LEU A 9 1.89 34.37 -36.53
CA LEU A 9 1.38 33.66 -35.36
C LEU A 9 2.49 33.73 -34.32
N ALA A 10 2.55 34.85 -33.59
CA ALA A 10 3.44 35.06 -32.47
C ALA A 10 3.08 34.04 -31.38
N PHE A 11 3.80 32.93 -31.42
CA PHE A 11 4.20 32.02 -30.35
C PHE A 11 3.72 32.48 -28.95
N ALA A 12 2.44 32.25 -28.65
CA ALA A 12 1.95 32.29 -27.28
C ALA A 12 2.53 31.05 -26.59
N LEU A 13 3.63 31.25 -25.86
CA LEU A 13 4.27 30.25 -25.02
C LEU A 13 3.23 29.67 -24.05
N ALA A 14 2.68 28.52 -24.43
CA ALA A 14 1.91 27.67 -23.55
C ALA A 14 2.86 27.04 -22.54
N SER A 15 3.12 27.72 -21.44
CA SER A 15 3.75 27.14 -20.26
C SER A 15 2.78 26.16 -19.60
N LEU A 16 2.71 24.94 -20.14
CA LEU A 16 2.10 23.81 -19.46
C LEU A 16 3.00 23.47 -18.26
N ALA A 17 2.63 23.96 -17.08
CA ALA A 17 3.17 23.48 -15.83
C ALA A 17 2.73 22.02 -15.65
N THR A 18 3.59 21.07 -16.02
CA THR A 18 3.45 19.66 -15.68
C THR A 18 3.62 19.50 -14.17
N THR A 19 2.50 19.50 -13.45
CA THR A 19 2.48 19.07 -12.05
C THR A 19 2.64 17.55 -12.04
N SER A 20 3.86 17.08 -11.75
CA SER A 20 4.11 15.67 -11.48
C SER A 20 3.41 15.29 -10.18
N ALA A 21 2.24 14.67 -10.28
CA ALA A 21 1.58 14.02 -9.17
C ALA A 21 2.53 12.95 -8.61
N THR A 22 2.97 13.12 -7.36
CA THR A 22 3.66 12.05 -6.63
C THR A 22 2.63 10.95 -6.40
N ALA A 23 2.79 9.84 -7.09
CA ALA A 23 2.02 8.65 -6.79
C ALA A 23 2.46 8.15 -5.41
N ALA A 24 1.50 7.93 -4.50
CA ALA A 24 1.79 7.37 -3.20
C ALA A 24 2.48 6.01 -3.38
N GLN A 25 3.70 5.88 -2.83
CA GLN A 25 4.47 4.66 -2.94
C GLN A 25 3.84 3.58 -2.06
N ARG A 26 3.76 2.33 -2.51
CA ARG A 26 3.38 1.20 -1.62
C ARG A 26 4.60 0.38 -1.27
N LEU A 27 4.82 0.17 0.04
CA LEU A 27 5.89 -0.67 0.57
C LEU A 27 5.28 -1.87 1.29
N MET A 28 5.57 -3.07 0.80
CA MET A 28 5.21 -4.30 1.49
C MET A 28 6.31 -4.67 2.49
N VAL A 29 5.92 -4.91 3.74
CA VAL A 29 6.82 -5.32 4.82
C VAL A 29 6.21 -6.53 5.50
N GLU A 30 7.03 -7.51 5.87
CA GLU A 30 6.53 -8.66 6.62
C GLU A 30 6.49 -8.31 8.12
N LYS A 31 5.54 -8.86 8.87
CA LYS A 31 5.49 -8.68 10.32
C LYS A 31 6.79 -9.20 10.95
N ASN A 32 7.29 -8.48 11.95
CA ASN A 32 8.57 -8.68 12.63
C ASN A 32 9.80 -8.53 11.73
N HIS A 33 9.64 -8.11 10.48
CA HIS A 33 10.75 -7.86 9.56
C HIS A 33 10.96 -6.35 9.35
N SER A 34 12.20 -6.02 8.98
CA SER A 34 12.62 -4.67 8.62
C SER A 34 12.85 -4.57 7.13
N GLN A 35 12.40 -3.48 6.51
CA GLN A 35 12.78 -3.15 5.15
C GLN A 35 13.64 -1.89 5.14
N ARG A 36 14.80 -1.98 4.48
CA ARG A 36 15.71 -0.85 4.32
C ARG A 36 15.20 0.07 3.23
N LEU A 37 15.03 1.35 3.55
CA LEU A 37 14.68 2.39 2.61
C LEU A 37 15.85 3.39 2.48
N ALA A 38 16.30 3.58 1.24
CA ALA A 38 17.30 4.59 0.90
C ALA A 38 16.59 5.89 0.51
N LEU A 39 16.96 6.99 1.16
CA LEU A 39 16.38 8.31 0.92
C LEU A 39 17.23 9.10 -0.07
N SER A 40 16.58 9.94 -0.88
CA SER A 40 17.22 10.85 -1.82
C SER A 40 17.89 12.07 -1.15
N GLY A 41 17.61 12.31 0.14
CA GLY A 41 18.09 13.46 0.90
C GLY A 41 18.27 13.15 2.39
N SER A 42 18.64 14.17 3.18
CA SER A 42 18.79 14.02 4.62
C SER A 42 17.42 13.98 5.30
N ALA A 43 17.10 12.92 6.04
CA ALA A 43 15.92 12.87 6.88
C ALA A 43 15.95 14.01 7.92
N GLY A 44 14.84 14.74 8.02
CA GLY A 44 14.62 15.81 9.01
C GLY A 44 13.51 15.46 9.98
N ALA A 45 12.34 15.08 9.46
CA ALA A 45 11.18 14.66 10.24
C ALA A 45 10.58 13.37 9.67
N VAL A 46 10.05 12.53 10.55
CA VAL A 46 9.35 11.29 10.21
C VAL A 46 7.98 11.33 10.88
N ILE A 47 6.94 11.10 10.09
CA ILE A 47 5.56 11.03 10.53
C ILE A 47 5.08 9.61 10.24
N VAL A 48 4.61 8.93 11.28
CA VAL A 48 4.05 7.59 11.21
C VAL A 48 2.59 7.66 11.60
N ALA A 49 1.68 7.22 10.72
CA ALA A 49 0.25 7.27 10.98
C ALA A 49 -0.17 6.31 12.10
N ASN A 50 0.36 5.08 12.10
CA ASN A 50 0.11 4.10 13.15
C ASN A 50 1.40 3.33 13.55
N PRO A 51 2.03 3.65 14.70
CA PRO A 51 3.25 3.00 15.20
C PRO A 51 3.04 1.61 15.80
N GLU A 52 1.79 1.17 16.01
CA GLU A 52 1.48 -0.21 16.40
C GLU A 52 1.56 -1.16 15.20
N ILE A 53 1.27 -0.66 13.99
CA ILE A 53 1.34 -1.44 12.74
C ILE A 53 2.73 -1.38 12.12
N ALA A 54 3.30 -0.19 11.95
CA ALA A 54 4.63 -0.01 11.37
C ALA A 54 5.40 1.07 12.11
N ASP A 55 6.68 0.84 12.37
CA ASP A 55 7.57 1.81 13.03
C ASP A 55 8.80 2.10 12.18
N VAL A 56 9.45 3.24 12.37
CA VAL A 56 10.55 3.69 11.53
C VAL A 56 11.73 4.11 12.38
N THR A 57 12.88 3.49 12.14
CA THR A 57 14.14 3.85 12.80
C THR A 57 15.11 4.46 11.81
N ILE A 58 15.67 5.61 12.17
CA ILE A 58 16.67 6.33 11.37
C ILE A 58 18.05 5.86 11.80
N ILE A 59 18.82 5.29 10.88
CA ILE A 59 20.19 4.83 11.16
C ILE A 59 21.22 5.87 10.75
N ASN A 60 20.98 6.54 9.62
CA ASN A 60 21.79 7.67 9.17
C ASN A 60 20.91 8.64 8.37
N SER A 61 21.49 9.76 7.94
CA SER A 61 20.76 10.82 7.24
C SER A 61 20.06 10.34 5.96
N ARG A 62 20.51 9.27 5.31
CA ARG A 62 19.93 8.76 4.04
C ARG A 62 19.39 7.34 4.13
N THR A 63 19.40 6.71 5.30
CA THR A 63 19.02 5.31 5.48
C THR A 63 18.10 5.18 6.67
N VAL A 64 16.91 4.67 6.39
CA VAL A 64 15.90 4.38 7.40
C VAL A 64 15.46 2.93 7.26
N TYR A 65 15.05 2.34 8.37
CA TYR A 65 14.47 1.01 8.42
C TYR A 65 13.01 1.15 8.82
N VAL A 66 12.13 0.54 8.03
CA VAL A 66 10.71 0.42 8.32
C VAL A 66 10.46 -0.97 8.88
N MET A 67 9.95 -1.05 10.10
CA MET A 67 9.65 -2.27 10.84
C MET A 67 8.16 -2.56 10.75
N GLY A 68 7.77 -3.75 10.31
CA GLY A 68 6.39 -4.22 10.44
C GLY A 68 6.17 -4.78 11.85
N LYS A 69 5.34 -4.14 12.67
CA LYS A 69 5.04 -4.58 14.05
C LYS A 69 3.71 -5.33 14.15
N GLY A 70 2.69 -4.83 13.45
CA GLY A 70 1.32 -5.36 13.45
C GLY A 70 0.81 -5.54 12.03
N TYR A 71 -0.20 -6.40 11.84
CA TYR A 71 -0.82 -6.59 10.53
C TYR A 71 -1.72 -5.43 10.15
N GLY A 72 -1.81 -5.14 8.85
CA GLY A 72 -2.70 -4.12 8.30
C GLY A 72 -1.95 -3.11 7.45
N ASN A 73 -2.58 -1.96 7.22
CA ASN A 73 -2.01 -0.85 6.47
C ASN A 73 -1.71 0.33 7.40
N SER A 74 -0.57 0.97 7.17
CA SER A 74 -0.14 2.21 7.84
C SER A 74 0.41 3.15 6.78
N GLN A 75 0.71 4.40 7.15
CA GLN A 75 1.34 5.36 6.26
C GLN A 75 2.56 5.95 6.95
N VAL A 76 3.61 6.16 6.16
CA VAL A 76 4.84 6.82 6.61
C VAL A 76 5.19 7.93 5.65
N THR A 77 5.42 9.12 6.21
CA THR A 77 5.90 10.29 5.47
C THR A 77 7.21 10.77 6.10
N ILE A 78 8.22 10.92 5.27
CA ILE A 78 9.57 11.35 5.66
C ILE A 78 9.90 12.63 4.90
N THR A 79 10.32 13.65 5.64
CA THR A 79 10.56 14.99 5.12
C THR A 79 11.96 15.47 5.52
N ASP A 80 12.60 16.28 4.67
CA ASP A 80 13.84 16.99 4.99
C ASP A 80 13.57 18.16 5.95
N ARG A 81 14.61 18.75 6.54
CA ARG A 81 14.50 19.96 7.37
C ARG A 81 13.89 21.15 6.63
N GLY A 82 14.00 21.18 5.30
CA GLY A 82 13.40 22.20 4.44
C GLY A 82 11.94 21.96 4.06
N GLY A 83 11.26 20.96 4.65
CA GLY A 83 9.85 20.67 4.35
C GLY A 83 9.60 19.90 3.04
N ARG A 84 10.66 19.52 2.32
CA ARG A 84 10.56 18.69 1.11
C ARG A 84 10.33 17.22 1.49
N VAL A 85 9.27 16.62 0.94
CA VAL A 85 8.98 15.20 1.10
C VAL A 85 10.08 14.37 0.42
N LEU A 86 10.69 13.48 1.18
CA LEU A 86 11.71 12.52 0.71
C LEU A 86 11.09 11.16 0.42
N PHE A 87 10.06 10.79 1.18
CA PHE A 87 9.28 9.57 1.00
C PHE A 87 7.86 9.80 1.52
N ASP A 88 6.87 9.38 0.76
CA ASP A 88 5.48 9.31 1.19
C ASP A 88 4.88 8.03 0.62
N GLY A 89 4.44 7.15 1.50
CA GLY A 89 3.91 5.87 1.08
C GLY A 89 3.10 5.13 2.12
N GLU A 90 2.24 4.26 1.62
CA GLU A 90 1.50 3.28 2.39
C GLU A 90 2.38 2.06 2.68
N ILE A 91 2.43 1.67 3.94
CA ILE A 91 3.12 0.49 4.44
C ILE A 91 2.07 -0.61 4.63
N VAL A 92 2.19 -1.69 3.87
CA VAL A 92 1.31 -2.85 3.98
C VAL A 92 2.06 -3.95 4.70
N VAL A 93 1.61 -4.30 5.90
CA VAL A 93 2.24 -5.33 6.72
C VAL A 93 1.52 -6.65 6.58
N THR A 94 2.22 -7.65 6.03
CA THR A 94 1.67 -8.99 5.76
C THR A 94 2.31 -10.06 6.63
N ALA A 95 1.75 -11.28 6.60
CA ALA A 95 2.45 -12.46 7.10
C ALA A 95 3.77 -12.68 6.33
N VAL A 96 4.69 -13.39 6.97
CA VAL A 96 5.94 -13.83 6.33
C VAL A 96 5.54 -14.85 5.27
N GLN A 97 5.83 -14.57 4.01
CA GLN A 97 5.40 -15.43 2.90
C GLN A 97 6.53 -16.36 2.43
N LYS A 98 7.75 -16.19 2.93
CA LYS A 98 8.89 -17.02 2.51
C LYS A 98 8.79 -18.42 3.10
N GLY A 99 8.46 -19.38 2.24
CA GLY A 99 8.36 -20.80 2.61
C GLY A 99 7.06 -21.15 3.34
N ALA A 100 6.20 -20.15 3.64
CA ALA A 100 4.92 -20.37 4.26
C ALA A 100 3.91 -20.91 3.24
N ILE A 101 3.33 -22.08 3.51
CA ILE A 101 2.25 -22.70 2.75
C ILE A 101 1.05 -22.91 3.65
N THR A 102 -0.15 -22.84 3.07
CA THR A 102 -1.38 -23.23 3.74
C THR A 102 -1.71 -24.66 3.37
N VAL A 103 -1.67 -25.56 4.36
CA VAL A 103 -2.04 -26.97 4.20
C VAL A 103 -3.45 -27.18 4.75
N TYR A 104 -4.36 -27.70 3.93
CA TYR A 104 -5.70 -28.07 4.36
C TYR A 104 -5.73 -29.54 4.78
N LYS A 105 -5.84 -29.80 6.09
CA LYS A 105 -6.11 -31.14 6.64
C LYS A 105 -7.59 -31.21 7.02
N GLY A 106 -8.43 -31.64 6.09
CA GLY A 106 -9.89 -31.54 6.25
C GLY A 106 -10.37 -30.11 6.06
N LEU A 107 -11.21 -29.62 6.98
CA LEU A 107 -11.79 -28.26 6.92
C LEU A 107 -10.95 -27.19 7.63
N THR A 108 -9.83 -27.56 8.25
CA THR A 108 -8.98 -26.62 8.99
C THR A 108 -7.73 -26.27 8.18
N PRO A 109 -7.56 -25.02 7.73
CA PRO A 109 -6.31 -24.56 7.15
C PRO A 109 -5.23 -24.46 8.24
N SER A 110 -4.03 -24.95 7.95
CA SER A 110 -2.86 -24.84 8.82
C SER A 110 -1.73 -24.16 8.06
N LEU A 111 -1.22 -23.05 8.59
CA LEU A 111 -0.03 -22.40 8.05
C LEU A 111 1.22 -23.20 8.47
N MET A 112 2.10 -23.48 7.52
CA MET A 112 3.34 -24.22 7.75
C MET A 112 4.48 -23.57 6.99
N VAL A 113 5.70 -23.59 7.52
CA VAL A 113 6.90 -23.15 6.79
C VAL A 113 7.68 -24.36 6.34
N CYS A 114 7.93 -24.47 5.04
CA CYS A 114 8.58 -25.61 4.42
C CYS A 114 9.98 -25.26 3.90
N SER A 115 10.94 -26.08 4.28
CA SER A 115 12.22 -26.25 3.58
C SER A 115 12.31 -27.72 3.14
N ASN A 116 13.31 -28.49 3.59
CA ASN A 116 13.36 -29.94 3.42
C ASN A 116 12.33 -30.70 4.30
N VAL A 117 11.88 -30.07 5.39
CA VAL A 117 10.81 -30.55 6.28
C VAL A 117 9.91 -29.34 6.57
N CYS A 118 8.60 -29.58 6.71
CA CYS A 118 7.63 -28.55 7.07
C CYS A 118 7.40 -28.51 8.58
N ILE A 119 7.47 -27.33 9.17
CA ILE A 119 7.17 -27.09 10.59
C ILE A 119 5.94 -26.18 10.71
N SER A 120 5.11 -26.42 11.73
CA SER A 120 4.02 -25.51 12.07
C SER A 120 4.58 -24.26 12.71
N GLU A 121 4.24 -23.09 12.18
CA GLU A 121 4.34 -21.85 12.94
C GLU A 121 3.20 -21.86 13.95
N GLU A 122 3.35 -22.61 15.04
CA GLU A 122 2.51 -22.39 16.21
C GLU A 122 2.90 -21.01 16.70
N ALA A 123 2.12 -20.01 16.29
CA ALA A 123 2.29 -18.64 16.69
C ALA A 123 2.49 -18.65 18.20
N THR A 124 3.70 -18.35 18.66
CA THR A 124 3.98 -18.15 20.09
C THR A 124 2.99 -17.10 20.56
N ALA A 125 1.90 -17.57 21.16
CA ALA A 125 0.82 -16.78 21.69
C ALA A 125 1.34 -16.10 22.96
N THR A 126 2.16 -15.07 22.79
CA THR A 126 2.26 -14.03 23.80
C THR A 126 1.12 -13.05 23.53
N ASN A 127 0.05 -13.29 24.29
CA ASN A 127 -1.17 -12.51 24.50
C ASN A 127 -2.41 -12.98 23.73
N SER A 128 -3.27 -13.63 24.51
CA SER A 128 -4.69 -13.88 24.29
C SER A 128 -5.42 -12.66 23.70
N GLY A 129 -6.21 -12.93 22.67
CA GLY A 129 -7.16 -11.99 22.09
C GLY A 129 -7.91 -12.66 20.96
N SER A 130 -8.97 -13.40 21.31
CA SER A 130 -9.97 -13.86 20.35
C SER A 130 -10.38 -12.72 19.42
N GLY A 131 -10.29 -12.93 18.10
CA GLY A 131 -10.64 -11.91 17.13
C GLY A 131 -10.77 -12.41 15.69
N ALA A 132 -12.02 -12.67 15.32
CA ALA A 132 -12.59 -12.64 13.97
C ALA A 132 -12.21 -13.75 12.96
N SER A 133 -13.14 -14.69 12.86
CA SER A 133 -13.47 -15.49 11.67
C SER A 133 -13.53 -14.61 10.41
N PRO A 134 -13.06 -15.07 9.23
CA PRO A 134 -13.28 -14.35 7.98
C PRO A 134 -14.75 -14.49 7.59
N ALA A 135 -15.50 -13.39 7.65
CA ALA A 135 -16.80 -13.30 7.02
C ALA A 135 -16.60 -13.41 5.50
N VAL A 136 -17.00 -14.55 4.94
CA VAL A 136 -17.20 -14.75 3.51
C VAL A 136 -18.28 -13.78 3.02
N LEU A 137 -17.88 -12.78 2.25
CA LEU A 137 -18.80 -11.93 1.50
C LEU A 137 -19.34 -12.75 0.32
N SER A 138 -20.53 -13.32 0.48
CA SER A 138 -21.33 -13.83 -0.63
C SER A 138 -21.76 -12.66 -1.53
N PRO A 139 -21.64 -12.75 -2.87
CA PRO A 139 -22.29 -11.81 -3.76
C PRO A 139 -23.81 -12.06 -3.79
N ALA A 140 -24.59 -11.00 -3.57
CA ALA A 140 -26.05 -11.03 -3.68
C ALA A 140 -26.51 -11.27 -5.14
N PRO A 141 -27.64 -11.96 -5.37
CA PRO A 141 -28.19 -12.14 -6.71
C PRO A 141 -28.82 -10.83 -7.21
N VAL A 142 -28.41 -10.39 -8.40
CA VAL A 142 -29.07 -9.31 -9.14
C VAL A 142 -30.41 -9.80 -9.68
N THR A 143 -31.51 -9.36 -9.07
CA THR A 143 -32.85 -9.53 -9.64
C THR A 143 -33.03 -8.63 -10.84
N SER A 144 -33.10 -9.25 -12.02
CA SER A 144 -33.54 -8.65 -13.28
C SER A 144 -35.02 -8.28 -13.18
N GLY A 145 -35.32 -6.98 -13.15
CA GLY A 145 -36.66 -6.43 -13.33
C GLY A 145 -36.80 -5.87 -14.74
N ALA A 146 -37.65 -6.51 -15.55
CA ALA A 146 -37.96 -6.12 -16.92
C ALA A 146 -38.69 -4.76 -17.00
N PRO A 147 -38.57 -4.01 -18.11
CA PRO A 147 -39.29 -2.75 -18.31
C PRO A 147 -40.75 -3.00 -18.69
N THR A 148 -41.70 -2.48 -17.91
CA THR A 148 -43.10 -2.37 -18.32
C THR A 148 -43.27 -1.21 -19.29
N ILE A 149 -43.72 -1.53 -20.49
CA ILE A 149 -44.26 -0.60 -21.49
C ILE A 149 -45.67 -0.16 -21.06
N MET A 150 -45.92 1.14 -20.93
CA MET A 150 -47.25 1.78 -20.99
C MET A 150 -47.08 3.01 -21.90
N GLN A 151 -47.32 2.87 -23.21
CA GLN A 151 -48.59 3.10 -23.92
C GLN A 151 -49.01 4.59 -23.93
N VAL A 152 -49.00 5.10 -25.16
CA VAL A 152 -49.49 6.39 -25.65
C VAL A 152 -51.02 6.41 -25.64
N GLN A 153 -51.61 7.47 -25.07
CA GLN A 153 -52.79 8.17 -25.58
C GLN A 153 -52.67 9.64 -25.23
#